data_AF-A0A968U744-F1
#
_entry.id   AF-A0A968U744-F1
#
_cell.length_a   1.000
_cell.length_b   1.000
_cell.length_c   1.000
_cell.angle_alpha   90.00
_cell.angle_beta   90.00
_cell.angle_gamma   90.00
#
_symmetry.space_group_name_H-M   'P 1'
#
loop_
_entity.id
_entity.type
_entity.pdbx_description
1 polymer ?
#
loop_
_entity_poly.entity_id
_entity_poly.type
_entity_poly.pdbx_seq_one_letter_code
_entity_poly.pdbx_strand_id
1 'polypeptide(L)' 'MDGLQERYLTDDQGNRIGVVLDIAVYQQLLDKLEELESLYAFDTAEASEDGAIPLEDAIAEIEAQRASSP' A
#
# COMPACT_ATOMS: atom_id res chain seq x y z
N MET A 1 -23.19 1.60 -12.36
CA MET A 1 -22.26 2.56 -11.74
C MET A 1 -22.94 3.90 -11.87
N ASP A 2 -23.62 4.36 -10.81
CA ASP A 2 -24.08 5.76 -10.79
C ASP A 2 -22.85 6.63 -11.00
N GLY A 3 -22.92 7.54 -11.97
CA GLY A 3 -21.77 8.33 -12.40
C GLY A 3 -21.18 9.08 -11.22
N LEU A 4 -19.88 8.90 -10.97
CA LEU A 4 -19.13 9.66 -9.98
C LEU A 4 -19.35 11.16 -10.29
N GLN A 5 -20.11 11.86 -9.46
CA GLN A 5 -20.20 13.32 -9.57
C GLN A 5 -18.98 13.94 -8.91
N GLU A 6 -17.89 13.97 -9.67
CA GLU A 6 -16.63 14.56 -9.22
C GLU A 6 -16.78 16.08 -9.08
N ARG A 7 -16.62 16.58 -7.85
CA ARG A 7 -16.65 18.02 -7.57
C ARG A 7 -15.23 18.48 -7.34
N TYR A 8 -14.70 19.29 -8.24
CA TYR A 8 -13.33 19.80 -8.14
C TYR A 8 -13.26 21.10 -7.35
N LEU A 9 -12.22 21.23 -6.53
CA LEU A 9 -11.78 22.50 -5.95
C LEU A 9 -10.81 23.14 -6.93
N THR A 10 -11.05 24.40 -7.30
CA THR A 10 -10.18 25.16 -8.20
C THR A 10 -9.54 26.33 -7.48
N ASP A 11 -8.30 26.66 -7.85
CA ASP A 11 -7.63 27.89 -7.44
C ASP A 11 -8.19 29.12 -8.18
N ASP A 12 -7.67 30.30 -7.85
CA ASP A 12 -8.09 31.58 -8.45
C ASP A 12 -7.78 31.68 -9.95
N GLN A 13 -6.90 30.81 -10.48
CA GLN A 13 -6.57 30.72 -11.90
C GLN A 13 -7.43 29.67 -12.64
N GLY A 14 -8.30 28.96 -11.91
CA GLY A 14 -9.16 27.90 -12.46
C GLY A 14 -8.49 26.53 -12.55
N ASN A 15 -7.29 26.35 -11.98
CA ASN A 15 -6.62 25.05 -11.95
C ASN A 15 -7.28 24.15 -10.90
N ARG A 16 -7.55 22.90 -11.23
CA ARG A 16 -8.10 21.91 -10.29
C ARG A 16 -7.00 21.49 -9.31
N ILE A 17 -7.18 21.80 -8.03
CA ILE A 17 -6.22 21.52 -6.95
C ILE A 17 -6.70 20.42 -5.99
N GLY A 18 -7.95 20.00 -6.11
CA GLY A 18 -8.51 18.94 -5.28
C GLY A 18 -9.83 18.40 -5.81
N VAL A 19 -10.29 17.30 -5.22
CA VAL A 19 -11.58 16.67 -5.52
C VAL A 19 -12.31 16.40 -4.20
N VAL A 20 -13.60 16.68 -4.17
CA VAL A 20 -14.51 16.32 -3.09
C VAL A 20 -15.26 15.08 -3.54
N LEU A 21 -15.13 14.02 -2.74
CA LEU A 21 -15.75 12.72 -2.98
C LEU A 21 -16.74 12.41 -1.85
N ASP A 22 -17.76 11.62 -2.16
CA ASP A 22 -18.58 11.00 -1.13
C ASP A 22 -17.73 10.07 -0.28
N ILE A 23 -17.99 10.06 1.03
CA ILE A 23 -17.18 9.30 1.98
C ILE A 23 -17.16 7.80 1.66
N ALA A 24 -18.27 7.26 1.13
CA ALA A 24 -18.35 5.87 0.71
C ALA A 24 -17.44 5.56 -0.50
N VAL A 25 -17.31 6.50 -1.42
CA VAL A 25 -16.41 6.38 -2.59
C VAL A 25 -14.96 6.45 -2.13
N TYR A 26 -14.65 7.39 -1.23
CA TYR A 26 -13.31 7.51 -0.65
C TYR A 26 -12.88 6.22 0.07
N GLN A 27 -13.75 5.64 0.90
CA GLN A 27 -13.45 4.38 1.60
C GLN A 27 -13.21 3.23 0.62
N GLN A 28 -14.05 3.08 -0.41
CA GLN A 28 -13.83 2.06 -1.45
C GLN A 28 -12.49 2.24 -2.18
N LEU A 29 -12.04 3.48 -2.35
CA LEU A 29 -10.74 3.79 -2.94
C LEU A 29 -9.59 3.36 -2.03
N LEU A 30 -9.71 3.58 -0.72
CA LEU A 30 -8.73 3.12 0.27
C LEU A 30 -8.66 1.59 0.31
N ASP A 31 -9.79 0.91 0.37
CA ASP A 31 -9.84 -0.56 0.42
C ASP A 31 -9.18 -1.18 -0.83
N LYS A 32 -9.41 -0.58 -2.00
CA LYS A 32 -8.76 -1.00 -3.26
C LYS A 32 -7.27 -0.72 -3.29
N LEU A 33 -6.81 0.34 -2.63
CA LEU A 33 -5.39 0.65 -2.55
C LEU A 33 -4.66 -0.38 -1.70
N GLU A 34 -5.22 -0.79 -0.57
CA GLU A 34 -4.67 -1.85 0.28
C GLU A 34 -4.58 -3.21 -0.45
N GLU A 35 -5.62 -3.54 -1.24
CA GLU A 35 -5.60 -4.72 -2.11
C GLU A 35 -4.46 -4.65 -3.14
N LEU A 36 -4.25 -3.48 -3.74
CA LEU A 36 -3.18 -3.26 -4.73
C LEU A 36 -1.78 -3.32 -4.09
N GLU A 37 -1.61 -2.76 -2.90
CA GLU A 37 -0.36 -2.85 -2.13
C GLU A 37 -0.02 -4.30 -1.82
N SER A 38 -1.01 -5.11 -1.46
CA SER A 38 -0.84 -6.55 -1.21
C SER A 38 -0.37 -7.30 -2.46
N LEU A 39 -0.91 -6.95 -3.64
CA LEU A 39 -0.46 -7.51 -4.91
C LEU A 39 1.00 -7.15 -5.21
N TYR A 40 1.39 -5.89 -5.01
CA TYR A 40 2.77 -5.45 -5.22
C TYR A 40 3.75 -6.10 -4.24
N ALA A 41 3.35 -6.28 -2.97
CA ALA A 41 4.14 -6.98 -1.97
C ALA A 41 4.34 -8.46 -2.35
N PHE A 42 3.30 -9.11 -2.87
CA PHE A 42 3.39 -10.46 -3.40
C PHE A 42 4.38 -10.56 -4.56
N ASP A 43 4.24 -9.70 -5.58
CA ASP A 43 5.15 -9.66 -6.73
C ASP A 43 6.61 -9.40 -6.29
N THR A 44 6.80 -8.52 -5.31
CA THR A 44 8.13 -8.23 -4.74
C THR A 44 8.71 -9.45 -4.01
N ALA A 45 7.89 -10.18 -3.26
CA ALA A 45 8.30 -11.38 -2.56
C ALA A 45 8.62 -12.52 -3.54
N GLU A 46 7.81 -12.73 -4.58
CA GLU A 46 8.10 -13.72 -5.62
C GLU A 46 9.34 -13.38 -6.45
N ALA A 47 9.57 -12.10 -6.73
CA ALA A 47 10.77 -11.64 -7.42
C ALA A 47 12.03 -11.67 -6.53
N SER A 48 11.86 -11.75 -5.21
CA SER A 48 12.98 -11.89 -4.30
C SER A 48 13.59 -13.28 -4.44
N GLU A 49 14.90 -13.37 -4.65
CA GLU A 49 15.64 -14.64 -4.68
C GLU A 49 15.87 -15.21 -3.26
N ASP A 50 15.02 -14.84 -2.30
CA ASP A 50 15.15 -15.29 -0.91
C ASP A 50 14.87 -16.79 -0.86
N GLY A 51 15.96 -17.56 -0.90
CA GLY A 51 15.92 -19.00 -0.92
C GLY A 51 15.34 -19.54 0.39
N ALA A 52 14.59 -20.64 0.31
CA ALA A 52 14.12 -21.32 1.51
C ALA A 52 15.32 -21.76 2.37
N ILE A 53 15.44 -21.17 3.56
CA ILE A 53 16.41 -21.59 4.59
C ILE A 53 15.74 -22.53 5.61
N PRO A 54 16.51 -23.43 6.26
CA PRO A 54 16.01 -24.20 7.40
C PRO A 54 15.46 -23.29 8.51
N LEU A 55 14.45 -23.77 9.22
CA LEU A 55 13.78 -23.02 10.29
C LEU A 55 14.77 -22.60 11.39
N GLU A 56 15.71 -23.49 11.72
CA GLU A 56 16.72 -23.25 12.75
C GLU A 56 17.63 -22.07 12.37
N ASP A 57 18.01 -21.98 11.10
CA ASP A 57 18.86 -20.90 10.57
C ASP A 57 18.09 -19.57 10.55
N ALA A 58 16.81 -19.60 10.17
CA ALA A 58 15.95 -18.41 10.18
C ALA A 58 15.76 -17.84 11.60
N ILE A 59 15.54 -18.69 12.60
CA ILE A 59 15.40 -18.28 14.00
C ILE A 59 16.71 -17.65 14.50
N ALA A 60 17.86 -18.27 14.20
CA ALA A 60 19.15 -17.76 14.61
C ALA A 60 19.44 -16.36 14.02
N GLU A 61 19.09 -16.12 12.75
CA GLU A 61 19.25 -14.81 12.10
C GLU A 61 18.37 -13.74 12.76
N ILE A 62 17.09 -14.04 13.01
CA ILE A 62 16.15 -13.11 13.65
C ILE A 62 16.61 -12.74 15.06
N GLU A 63 17.08 -13.72 15.85
CA GLU A 63 17.60 -13.47 17.20
C GLU A 63 18.87 -12.62 17.19
N ALA A 64 19.77 -12.85 16.23
CA ALA A 64 20.97 -12.03 16.05
C ALA A 64 20.63 -10.57 15.69
N GLN A 65 19.65 -10.35 14.79
CA GLN A 65 19.20 -9.01 14.43
C GLN A 65 18.58 -8.26 15.63
N ARG A 66 17.75 -8.94 16.43
CA ARG A 66 17.14 -8.37 17.65
C ARG A 66 18.17 -8.01 18.72
N ALA A 67 19.22 -8.81 18.88
CA ALA A 67 20.30 -8.54 19.81
C ALA A 67 21.21 -7.37 19.36
N SER A 68 21.20 -7.04 18.07
CA SER A 68 22.03 -5.97 17.47
C SER A 68 21.35 -4.61 17.37
N SER A 69 20.03 -4.53 17.62
CA SER A 69 19.27 -3.28 17.67
C SER A 69 19.20 -2.76 19.13
N PRO A 70 19.64 -1.52 19.42
CA PRO A 70 19.68 -0.95 20.78
C PRO A 70 18.30 -0.55 21.31
#